data_AF-A0A349MLE3-F1
#
_entry.id   AF-A0A349MLE3-F1
#
_cell.length_a   1.000
_cell.length_b   1.000
_cell.length_c   1.000
_cell.angle_alpha   90.00
_cell.angle_beta   90.00
_cell.angle_gamma   90.00
#
_symmetry.space_group_name_H-M   'P 1'
#
loop_
_entity.id
_entity.type
_entity.pdbx_description
1 polymer ?
#
loop_
_entity_poly.entity_id
_entity_poly.type
_entity_poly.pdbx_seq_one_letter_code
_entity_poly.pdbx_strand_id
1 'polypeptide(L)'
;MRRAFFYMELLDNLICQSSNASVGLPPGLDYIPGNMFLGAVAKKLYSGLQEKAFEVFHSGRVRFGDGLPLTPGGQPALPIPLCLHGKKHSTKIRDQQGRLVGSQLHNAWAEVDESEPWQPLRRGFLTMEGDWLHPQHSVTMKTAINSESGRAFEGRLFGYHGLTAGQRFWTSLEADDTIEAALFERVAAGLEGRLRLGNSRNAEFGGIHVTRTSDLQPPLFPSGKVVGCRELTLWLVADLMAMDPFGMPTLAPRPQWLGLPEGHMVPEKSFIRHHVYAPFNGTRRHEDPERSCIKAGGILHFELDHPLEARHRELLDRGLGVHREAGLGRVIANPPLLLQQPVVFNPTSSPFPSVRVVETTEDHPLIHWLQKRVSGTEQRDEGAHLAETMRPRLVSLYQNARKLNGIPDTTPVGPGASQWNGVMTRARMAKDDTTLLEGLFGGGGIGKDGLCSERAGGQGWMDETSLAGKVTTFRDAFKNICADGQVQDKRGFVRGFVVELARRAVDVAKEQNR
;
A
#
# COMPACT_ATOMS: atom_id res chain seq x y z
N MET A 1 16.54 -19.75 -21.68
CA MET A 1 16.66 -18.67 -20.68
C MET A 1 16.43 -19.26 -19.30
N ARG A 2 17.14 -18.80 -18.26
CA ARG A 2 16.94 -19.22 -16.86
C ARG A 2 15.95 -18.30 -16.16
N ARG A 3 15.11 -18.86 -15.29
CA ARG A 3 14.11 -18.13 -14.51
C ARG A 3 14.01 -18.69 -13.09
N ALA A 4 13.89 -17.80 -12.13
CA ALA A 4 13.54 -18.11 -10.75
C ALA A 4 12.43 -17.16 -10.32
N PHE A 5 11.53 -17.64 -9.49
CA PHE A 5 10.34 -16.93 -9.08
C PHE A 5 10.28 -16.79 -7.57
N PHE A 6 9.74 -15.66 -7.13
CA PHE A 6 9.68 -15.32 -5.72
C PHE A 6 8.33 -14.68 -5.43
N TYR A 7 7.74 -15.03 -4.29
CA TYR A 7 6.75 -14.17 -3.68
C TYR A 7 7.37 -13.48 -2.47
N MET A 8 6.76 -12.38 -2.06
CA MET A 8 7.23 -11.58 -0.94
C MET A 8 6.07 -11.04 -0.14
N GLU A 9 6.33 -10.85 1.15
CA GLU A 9 5.42 -10.24 2.11
C GLU A 9 6.07 -8.99 2.68
N LEU A 10 5.31 -7.89 2.72
CA LEU A 10 5.75 -6.65 3.36
C LEU A 10 5.66 -6.82 4.88
N LEU A 11 6.79 -6.84 5.58
CA LEU A 11 6.84 -6.91 7.04
C LEU A 11 6.59 -5.52 7.67
N ASP A 12 7.10 -4.49 7.01
CA ASP A 12 6.91 -3.08 7.37
C ASP A 12 6.27 -2.32 6.20
N ASN A 13 5.78 -1.11 6.46
CA ASN A 13 5.37 -0.21 5.37
C ASN A 13 6.57 0.06 4.44
N LEU A 14 6.36 -0.02 3.13
CA LEU A 14 7.41 0.11 2.13
C LEU A 14 7.28 1.43 1.38
N ILE A 15 8.24 2.33 1.61
CA ILE A 15 8.27 3.65 0.98
C ILE A 15 8.96 3.56 -0.39
N CYS A 16 8.14 3.52 -1.44
CA CYS A 16 8.55 3.56 -2.85
C CYS A 16 7.92 4.80 -3.49
N GLN A 17 8.64 5.93 -3.55
CA GLN A 17 8.09 7.18 -4.08
C GLN A 17 8.19 7.22 -5.61
N SER A 18 7.18 7.80 -6.26
CA SER A 18 7.18 7.99 -7.73
C SER A 18 8.07 9.14 -8.20
N SER A 19 8.45 10.04 -7.28
CA SER A 19 9.36 11.16 -7.51
C SER A 19 10.09 11.55 -6.23
N ASN A 20 11.25 12.19 -6.37
CA ASN A 20 12.06 12.69 -5.25
C ASN A 20 11.69 14.14 -4.86
N ALA A 21 10.47 14.58 -5.18
CA ALA A 21 10.02 15.92 -4.87
C ALA A 21 10.03 16.15 -3.34
N SER A 22 10.74 17.20 -2.91
CA SER A 22 10.88 17.58 -1.50
C SER A 22 9.68 18.38 -0.96
N VAL A 23 8.79 18.84 -1.84
CA VAL A 23 7.60 19.61 -1.53
C VAL A 23 6.36 18.76 -1.77
N GLY A 24 5.53 18.63 -0.74
CA GLY A 24 4.35 17.78 -0.76
C GLY A 24 4.67 16.31 -0.45
N LEU A 25 3.63 15.48 -0.45
CA LEU A 25 3.74 14.05 -0.24
C LEU A 25 3.68 13.35 -1.61
N PRO A 26 4.82 13.02 -2.25
CA PRO A 26 4.79 12.37 -3.56
C PRO A 26 4.01 11.04 -3.46
N PRO A 27 3.24 10.69 -4.50
CA PRO A 27 2.49 9.44 -4.49
C PRO A 27 3.45 8.24 -4.41
N GLY A 28 3.05 7.22 -3.64
CA GLY A 28 3.72 5.93 -3.63
C GLY A 28 3.50 5.21 -4.95
N LEU A 29 4.43 4.35 -5.32
CA LEU A 29 4.26 3.38 -6.40
C LEU A 29 3.35 2.24 -5.93
N ASP A 30 2.52 1.74 -6.84
CA ASP A 30 1.66 0.57 -6.58
C ASP A 30 2.40 -0.77 -6.77
N TYR A 31 3.70 -0.73 -7.00
CA TYR A 31 4.55 -1.91 -7.21
C TYR A 31 5.94 -1.65 -6.63
N ILE A 32 6.75 -2.71 -6.53
CA ILE A 32 8.12 -2.63 -6.03
C ILE A 32 9.07 -2.66 -7.22
N PRO A 33 9.79 -1.58 -7.56
CA PRO A 33 10.64 -1.56 -8.75
C PRO A 33 11.77 -2.59 -8.71
N GLY A 34 12.06 -3.20 -9.87
CA GLY A 34 13.12 -4.19 -10.08
C GLY A 34 14.50 -3.74 -9.57
N ASN A 35 14.81 -2.45 -9.76
CA ASN A 35 16.05 -1.85 -9.29
C ASN A 35 16.25 -1.92 -7.76
N MET A 36 15.18 -2.03 -6.97
CA MET A 36 15.28 -2.17 -5.52
C MET A 36 15.81 -3.54 -5.14
N PHE A 37 15.35 -4.59 -5.83
CA PHE A 37 15.88 -5.95 -5.68
C PHE A 37 17.33 -6.03 -6.17
N LEU A 38 17.61 -5.45 -7.34
CA LEU A 38 18.97 -5.33 -7.88
C LEU A 38 19.90 -4.71 -6.85
N GLY A 39 19.53 -3.54 -6.31
CA GLY A 39 20.34 -2.83 -5.31
C GLY A 39 20.53 -3.61 -4.01
N ALA A 40 19.52 -4.33 -3.55
CA ALA A 40 19.60 -5.16 -2.35
C ALA A 40 20.57 -6.34 -2.52
N VAL A 41 20.56 -6.98 -3.70
CA VAL A 41 21.48 -8.09 -4.01
C VAL A 41 22.88 -7.58 -4.30
N ALA A 42 23.02 -6.47 -5.03
CA ALA A 42 24.30 -5.82 -5.29
C ALA A 42 25.01 -5.46 -3.97
N LYS A 43 24.29 -4.93 -2.98
CA LYS A 43 24.87 -4.64 -1.66
C LYS A 43 25.54 -5.87 -1.01
N LYS A 44 25.03 -7.08 -1.26
CA LYS A 44 25.57 -8.34 -0.72
C LYS A 44 26.70 -8.91 -1.57
N LEU A 45 26.56 -8.87 -2.90
CA LEU A 45 27.38 -9.67 -3.81
C LEU A 45 28.36 -8.88 -4.67
N TYR A 46 28.16 -7.57 -4.87
CA TYR A 46 28.87 -6.79 -5.89
C TYR A 46 30.39 -6.86 -5.74
N SER A 47 30.92 -6.61 -4.54
CA SER A 47 32.37 -6.64 -4.27
C SER A 47 32.98 -8.03 -4.47
N GLY A 48 32.22 -9.09 -4.16
CA GLY A 48 32.67 -10.48 -4.27
C GLY A 48 32.50 -11.10 -5.65
N LEU A 49 31.96 -10.37 -6.62
CA LEU A 49 31.76 -10.84 -8.00
C LEU A 49 32.82 -10.33 -8.98
N GLN A 50 33.58 -9.29 -8.62
CA GLN A 50 34.64 -8.73 -9.46
C GLN A 50 34.14 -8.46 -10.89
N GLU A 51 34.80 -8.98 -11.93
CA GLU A 51 34.43 -8.78 -13.34
C GLU A 51 33.01 -9.28 -13.67
N LYS A 52 32.55 -10.35 -12.99
CA LYS A 52 31.19 -10.88 -13.16
C LYS A 52 30.09 -9.94 -12.65
N ALA A 53 30.44 -8.90 -11.89
CA ALA A 53 29.48 -7.91 -11.41
C ALA A 53 28.84 -7.13 -12.58
N PHE A 54 29.59 -6.87 -13.66
CA PHE A 54 29.04 -6.20 -14.84
C PHE A 54 27.96 -7.05 -15.52
N GLU A 55 28.24 -8.34 -15.71
CA GLU A 55 27.29 -9.28 -16.30
C GLU A 55 25.99 -9.35 -15.50
N VAL A 56 26.08 -9.37 -14.17
CA VAL A 56 24.92 -9.50 -13.29
C VAL A 56 24.13 -8.20 -13.12
N PHE A 57 24.80 -7.06 -12.96
CA PHE A 57 24.11 -5.84 -12.49
C PHE A 57 24.01 -4.73 -13.53
N HIS A 58 24.68 -4.84 -14.68
CA HIS A 58 24.79 -3.73 -15.64
C HIS A 58 24.53 -4.14 -17.09
N SER A 59 24.72 -5.41 -17.45
CA SER A 59 24.67 -5.86 -18.85
C SER A 59 23.26 -6.06 -19.42
N GLY A 60 22.23 -6.09 -18.56
CA GLY A 60 20.88 -6.50 -18.94
C GLY A 60 20.71 -8.00 -19.20
N ARG A 61 21.75 -8.83 -18.98
CA ARG A 61 21.71 -10.31 -19.13
C ARG A 61 21.10 -11.01 -17.93
N VAL A 62 21.21 -10.43 -16.73
CA VAL A 62 20.46 -10.82 -15.53
C VAL A 62 19.48 -9.69 -15.22
N ARG A 63 18.21 -10.04 -15.01
CA ARG A 63 17.08 -9.10 -14.99
C ARG A 63 16.26 -9.28 -13.74
N PHE A 64 16.20 -8.25 -12.91
CA PHE A 64 15.44 -8.21 -11.67
C PHE A 64 14.06 -7.62 -11.96
N GLY A 65 13.03 -8.46 -12.07
CA GLY A 65 11.69 -8.00 -12.39
C GLY A 65 11.05 -7.15 -11.30
N ASP A 66 10.03 -6.39 -11.66
CA ASP A 66 9.19 -5.66 -10.70
C ASP A 66 8.46 -6.63 -9.76
N GLY A 67 8.29 -6.20 -8.51
CA GLY A 67 7.42 -6.82 -7.51
C GLY A 67 5.99 -6.39 -7.75
N LEU A 68 5.20 -7.23 -8.41
CA LEU A 68 3.81 -7.00 -8.78
C LEU A 68 2.85 -7.61 -7.77
N PRO A 69 1.65 -7.06 -7.55
CA PRO A 69 0.77 -7.50 -6.46
C PRO A 69 0.22 -8.91 -6.67
N LEU A 70 -0.04 -9.59 -5.56
CA LEU A 70 -0.78 -10.84 -5.48
C LEU A 70 -2.16 -10.63 -4.89
N THR A 71 -3.16 -11.38 -5.36
CA THR A 71 -4.44 -11.50 -4.65
C THR A 71 -4.23 -12.20 -3.30
N PRO A 72 -5.17 -12.06 -2.36
CA PRO A 72 -5.15 -12.84 -1.12
C PRO A 72 -5.06 -14.35 -1.37
N GLY A 73 -5.72 -14.84 -2.43
CA GLY A 73 -5.67 -16.23 -2.89
C GLY A 73 -4.36 -16.62 -3.58
N GLY A 74 -3.39 -15.72 -3.70
CA GLY A 74 -2.15 -16.00 -4.39
C GLY A 74 -2.34 -16.10 -5.90
N GLN A 75 -3.06 -15.17 -6.51
CA GLN A 75 -3.07 -15.01 -7.96
C GLN A 75 -2.24 -13.79 -8.35
N PRO A 76 -1.30 -13.92 -9.29
CA PRO A 76 -0.49 -12.80 -9.73
C PRO A 76 -1.23 -11.88 -10.67
N ALA A 77 -1.10 -10.59 -10.42
CA ALA A 77 -1.72 -9.55 -11.23
C ALA A 77 -0.67 -8.77 -12.03
N LEU A 78 -1.05 -8.35 -13.23
CA LEU A 78 -0.23 -7.51 -14.12
C LEU A 78 -0.86 -6.12 -14.28
N PRO A 79 -0.07 -5.08 -14.61
CA PRO A 79 -0.60 -3.73 -14.81
C PRO A 79 -1.74 -3.68 -15.81
N ILE A 80 -2.87 -3.06 -15.45
CA ILE A 80 -4.05 -3.07 -16.31
C ILE A 80 -3.73 -2.47 -17.70
N PRO A 81 -4.09 -3.15 -18.80
CA PRO A 81 -3.90 -2.62 -20.15
C PRO A 81 -4.62 -1.28 -20.33
N LEU A 82 -3.93 -0.25 -20.80
CA LEU A 82 -4.46 1.11 -20.94
C LEU A 82 -5.57 1.22 -22.00
N CYS A 83 -5.64 0.27 -22.94
CA CYS A 83 -6.71 0.19 -23.93
C CYS A 83 -8.05 -0.27 -23.35
N LEU A 84 -8.08 -0.87 -22.16
CA LEU A 84 -9.31 -1.38 -21.56
C LEU A 84 -10.16 -0.27 -20.93
N HIS A 85 -11.42 -0.24 -21.35
CA HIS A 85 -12.45 0.66 -20.88
C HIS A 85 -13.60 -0.15 -20.28
N GLY A 86 -14.21 0.37 -19.22
CA GLY A 86 -15.45 -0.17 -18.64
C GLY A 86 -16.65 0.71 -18.96
N LYS A 87 -17.86 0.14 -18.98
CA LYS A 87 -19.09 0.92 -19.16
C LYS A 87 -19.27 1.93 -18.02
N LYS A 88 -19.44 3.21 -18.37
CA LYS A 88 -19.61 4.30 -17.41
C LYS A 88 -20.91 4.13 -16.62
N HIS A 89 -20.87 4.42 -15.32
CA HIS A 89 -22.02 4.31 -14.40
C HIS A 89 -22.65 2.91 -14.24
N SER A 90 -22.06 1.87 -14.84
CA SER A 90 -22.55 0.50 -14.67
C SER A 90 -21.98 -0.11 -13.39
N THR A 91 -22.86 -0.45 -12.44
CA THR A 91 -22.49 -1.28 -11.28
C THR A 91 -22.14 -2.71 -11.67
N LYS A 92 -22.41 -3.11 -12.93
CA LYS A 92 -22.19 -4.46 -13.46
C LYS A 92 -20.79 -4.67 -14.03
N ILE A 93 -19.92 -3.65 -14.05
CA ILE A 93 -18.52 -3.84 -14.50
C ILE A 93 -17.78 -4.88 -13.66
N ARG A 94 -18.29 -5.18 -12.46
CA ARG A 94 -17.80 -6.22 -11.57
C ARG A 94 -18.88 -7.27 -11.29
N ASP A 95 -18.46 -8.52 -11.09
CA ASP A 95 -19.30 -9.60 -10.58
C ASP A 95 -19.50 -9.50 -9.06
N GLN A 96 -20.24 -10.46 -8.48
CA GLN A 96 -20.49 -10.48 -7.03
C GLN A 96 -19.23 -10.71 -6.19
N GLN A 97 -18.17 -11.26 -6.80
CA GLN A 97 -16.86 -11.48 -6.20
C GLN A 97 -15.94 -10.25 -6.39
N GLY A 98 -16.42 -9.20 -7.07
CA GLY A 98 -15.69 -7.97 -7.31
C GLY A 98 -14.72 -8.02 -8.50
N ARG A 99 -14.75 -9.09 -9.30
CA ARG A 99 -13.92 -9.29 -10.50
C ARG A 99 -14.52 -8.61 -11.71
N LEU A 100 -13.70 -8.12 -12.63
CA LEU A 100 -14.16 -7.50 -13.86
C LEU A 100 -14.91 -8.50 -14.74
N VAL A 101 -16.05 -8.07 -15.28
CA VAL A 101 -16.85 -8.87 -16.20
C VAL A 101 -16.44 -8.52 -17.62
N GLY A 102 -15.88 -9.49 -18.35
CA GLY A 102 -15.32 -9.28 -19.69
C GLY A 102 -16.29 -8.69 -20.73
N SER A 103 -17.57 -9.03 -20.65
CA SER A 103 -18.63 -8.46 -21.51
C SER A 103 -19.01 -7.01 -21.16
N GLN A 104 -18.52 -6.50 -20.04
CA GLN A 104 -18.67 -5.11 -19.60
C GLN A 104 -17.37 -4.32 -19.81
N LEU A 105 -16.37 -4.95 -20.43
CA LEU A 105 -15.13 -4.33 -20.85
C LEU A 105 -15.10 -4.19 -22.36
N HIS A 106 -14.47 -3.12 -22.81
CA HIS A 106 -14.22 -2.84 -24.20
C HIS A 106 -12.73 -2.52 -24.39
N ASN A 107 -12.12 -3.14 -25.39
CA ASN A 107 -10.80 -2.74 -25.86
C ASN A 107 -10.98 -1.60 -26.87
N ALA A 108 -10.52 -0.39 -26.51
CA ALA A 108 -10.69 0.83 -27.30
C ALA A 108 -9.98 0.86 -28.66
N TRP A 109 -9.19 -0.16 -28.99
CA TRP A 109 -8.73 -0.36 -30.36
C TRP A 109 -9.88 -0.79 -31.28
N ALA A 110 -10.88 -1.51 -30.74
CA ALA A 110 -11.91 -2.17 -31.54
C ALA A 110 -13.00 -1.17 -31.93
N GLU A 111 -13.73 -1.48 -33.00
CA GLU A 111 -14.88 -0.67 -33.40
C GLU A 111 -15.82 -0.45 -32.20
N VAL A 112 -16.11 0.82 -31.93
CA VAL A 112 -16.93 1.24 -30.80
C VAL A 112 -18.34 1.47 -31.32
N ASP A 113 -19.33 0.96 -30.60
CA ASP A 113 -20.67 1.54 -30.68
C ASP A 113 -20.63 2.90 -29.95
N GLU A 114 -20.58 3.99 -30.72
CA GLU A 114 -20.51 5.38 -30.20
C GLU A 114 -21.69 5.75 -29.29
N SER A 115 -22.76 4.95 -29.29
CA SER A 115 -23.92 5.16 -28.42
C SER A 115 -23.68 4.75 -26.96
N GLU A 116 -22.66 3.93 -26.67
CA GLU A 116 -22.37 3.48 -25.31
C GLU A 116 -21.27 4.33 -24.62
N PRO A 117 -21.51 4.81 -23.38
CA PRO A 117 -20.52 5.63 -22.68
C PRO A 117 -19.43 4.74 -22.05
N TRP A 118 -18.21 4.78 -22.59
CA TRP A 118 -17.04 4.05 -22.08
C TRP A 118 -16.09 4.93 -21.26
N GLN A 119 -15.48 4.37 -20.20
CA GLN A 119 -14.48 5.07 -19.38
C GLN A 119 -13.21 4.21 -19.22
N PRO A 120 -12.00 4.77 -19.44
CA PRO A 120 -10.76 4.04 -19.26
C PRO A 120 -10.58 3.61 -17.79
N LEU A 121 -10.08 2.38 -17.57
CA LEU A 121 -9.85 1.88 -16.21
C LEU A 121 -8.62 2.51 -15.54
N ARG A 122 -7.68 3.06 -16.33
CA ARG A 122 -6.55 3.95 -15.97
C ARG A 122 -5.51 3.44 -14.96
N ARG A 123 -5.82 2.59 -13.99
CA ARG A 123 -4.94 2.17 -12.87
C ARG A 123 -5.32 0.79 -12.33
N GLY A 124 -4.41 0.23 -11.52
CA GLY A 124 -4.58 -1.06 -10.87
C GLY A 124 -3.97 -2.21 -11.67
N PHE A 125 -4.15 -3.42 -11.15
CA PHE A 125 -3.58 -4.65 -11.69
C PHE A 125 -4.68 -5.67 -11.92
N LEU A 126 -4.52 -6.47 -12.96
CA LEU A 126 -5.49 -7.43 -13.46
C LEU A 126 -4.93 -8.85 -13.35
N THR A 127 -5.70 -9.80 -12.82
CA THR A 127 -5.40 -11.23 -12.92
C THR A 127 -6.06 -11.84 -14.16
N MET A 128 -5.61 -13.03 -14.56
CA MET A 128 -6.25 -13.79 -15.66
C MET A 128 -7.71 -14.14 -15.39
N GLU A 129 -8.08 -14.20 -14.10
CA GLU A 129 -9.43 -14.48 -13.61
C GLU A 129 -10.31 -13.21 -13.57
N GLY A 130 -9.73 -12.04 -13.82
CA GLY A 130 -10.44 -10.76 -13.83
C GLY A 130 -10.42 -10.01 -12.51
N ASP A 131 -9.69 -10.45 -11.48
CA ASP A 131 -9.51 -9.66 -10.25
C ASP A 131 -8.84 -8.33 -10.58
N TRP A 132 -9.37 -7.25 -10.01
CA TRP A 132 -8.85 -5.90 -10.23
C TRP A 132 -8.34 -5.29 -8.92
N LEU A 133 -7.02 -5.39 -8.75
CA LEU A 133 -6.32 -5.06 -7.52
C LEU A 133 -5.85 -3.61 -7.50
N HIS A 134 -5.97 -3.01 -6.34
CA HIS A 134 -5.37 -1.72 -6.00
C HIS A 134 -4.59 -1.92 -4.70
N PRO A 135 -3.25 -1.92 -4.76
CA PRO A 135 -2.41 -2.00 -3.58
C PRO A 135 -2.77 -0.90 -2.57
N GLN A 136 -2.80 -1.27 -1.30
CA GLN A 136 -3.11 -0.38 -0.20
C GLN A 136 -1.90 0.46 0.16
N HIS A 137 -2.15 1.73 0.48
CA HIS A 137 -1.11 2.66 0.88
C HIS A 137 -1.37 3.19 2.29
N SER A 138 -0.28 3.53 2.95
CA SER A 138 -0.26 4.20 4.24
C SER A 138 0.43 5.56 4.08
N VAL A 139 -0.07 6.54 4.82
CA VAL A 139 0.54 7.87 4.92
C VAL A 139 0.98 8.08 6.36
N THR A 140 2.25 8.43 6.57
CA THR A 140 2.81 8.69 7.89
C THR A 140 3.50 10.04 7.88
N MET A 141 3.18 10.90 8.85
CA MET A 141 3.86 12.18 9.03
C MET A 141 4.77 12.14 10.25
N LYS A 142 5.98 12.66 10.11
CA LYS A 142 6.99 12.73 11.17
C LYS A 142 7.53 14.14 11.30
N THR A 143 7.82 14.54 12.53
CA THR A 143 8.60 15.76 12.80
C THR A 143 9.95 15.39 13.38
N ALA A 144 11.00 16.11 13.02
CA ALA A 144 12.30 15.94 13.67
C ALA A 144 12.25 16.56 15.06
N ILE A 145 12.61 15.81 16.10
CA ILE A 145 12.65 16.30 17.49
C ILE A 145 14.10 16.62 17.84
N ASN A 146 14.33 17.78 18.45
CA ASN A 146 15.61 18.12 19.05
C ASN A 146 15.77 17.33 20.35
N SER A 147 16.80 16.49 20.43
CA SER A 147 17.05 15.61 21.57
C SER A 147 17.41 16.35 22.87
N GLU A 148 17.93 17.58 22.78
CA GLU A 148 18.30 18.40 23.95
C GLU A 148 17.10 19.19 24.50
N SER A 149 16.25 19.74 23.62
CA SER A 149 15.12 20.57 24.03
C SER A 149 13.78 19.85 24.08
N GLY A 150 13.69 18.64 23.52
CA GLY A 150 12.45 17.86 23.41
C GLY A 150 11.39 18.49 22.49
N ARG A 151 11.73 19.58 21.78
CA ARG A 151 10.83 20.30 20.88
C ARG A 151 11.03 19.85 19.44
N ALA A 152 9.95 19.91 18.65
CA ALA A 152 10.05 19.74 17.21
C ALA A 152 10.92 20.86 16.61
N PHE A 153 11.78 20.50 15.66
CA PHE A 153 12.46 21.48 14.83
C PHE A 153 11.46 22.19 13.92
N GLU A 154 11.53 23.51 13.89
CA GLU A 154 10.73 24.32 12.98
C GLU A 154 11.07 23.97 11.52
N GLY A 155 10.05 23.79 10.69
CA GLY A 155 10.19 23.47 9.26
C GLY A 155 10.62 22.03 8.93
N ARG A 156 10.66 21.09 9.90
CA ARG A 156 11.12 19.70 9.67
C ARG A 156 10.01 18.66 9.79
N LEU A 157 8.91 18.89 9.06
CA LEU A 157 7.80 17.95 8.91
C LEU A 157 7.98 17.14 7.62
N PHE A 158 8.10 15.82 7.75
CA PHE A 158 8.28 14.89 6.64
C PHE A 158 7.07 13.97 6.52
N GLY A 159 6.49 13.87 5.33
CA GLY A 159 5.47 12.88 5.02
C GLY A 159 6.08 11.69 4.27
N TYR A 160 5.66 10.49 4.64
CA TYR A 160 5.96 9.24 3.94
C TYR A 160 4.66 8.67 3.39
N HIS A 161 4.70 8.23 2.15
CA HIS A 161 3.61 7.54 1.47
C HIS A 161 4.18 6.29 0.82
N GLY A 162 3.55 5.15 1.07
CA GLY A 162 4.03 3.89 0.55
C GLY A 162 3.10 2.73 0.84
N LEU A 163 3.48 1.57 0.33
CA LEU A 163 2.71 0.34 0.42
C LEU A 163 2.58 -0.09 1.89
N THR A 164 1.36 -0.43 2.30
CA THR A 164 1.07 -0.90 3.66
C THR A 164 1.63 -2.31 3.90
N ALA A 165 2.15 -2.56 5.10
CA ALA A 165 2.56 -3.89 5.56
C ALA A 165 1.46 -4.96 5.43
N GLY A 166 1.86 -6.23 5.38
CA GLY A 166 0.97 -7.40 5.24
C GLY A 166 0.55 -7.72 3.80
N GLN A 167 0.84 -6.83 2.84
CA GLN A 167 0.58 -7.09 1.44
C GLN A 167 1.58 -8.06 0.81
N ARG A 168 1.12 -8.81 -0.18
CA ARG A 168 1.92 -9.80 -0.91
C ARG A 168 2.17 -9.38 -2.35
N PHE A 169 3.39 -9.61 -2.81
CA PHE A 169 3.84 -9.34 -4.17
C PHE A 169 4.61 -10.54 -4.72
N TRP A 170 4.85 -10.56 -6.03
CA TRP A 170 5.70 -11.55 -6.69
C TRP A 170 6.66 -10.87 -7.65
N THR A 171 7.82 -11.49 -7.83
CA THR A 171 8.81 -11.06 -8.83
C THR A 171 9.45 -12.28 -9.47
N SER A 172 10.28 -12.02 -10.48
CA SER A 172 11.07 -13.01 -11.20
C SER A 172 12.49 -12.49 -11.36
N LEU A 173 13.45 -13.40 -11.24
CA LEU A 173 14.83 -13.21 -11.65
C LEU A 173 15.04 -14.01 -12.93
N GLU A 174 15.49 -13.35 -13.98
CA GLU A 174 15.71 -13.97 -15.29
C GLU A 174 17.15 -13.80 -15.73
N ALA A 175 17.70 -14.78 -16.43
CA ALA A 175 19.04 -14.68 -17.00
C ALA A 175 19.15 -15.32 -18.37
N ASP A 176 19.93 -14.69 -19.26
CA ASP A 176 20.32 -15.30 -20.54
C ASP A 176 21.02 -16.64 -20.32
N ASP A 177 20.89 -17.57 -21.27
CA ASP A 177 21.47 -18.92 -21.14
C ASP A 177 23.00 -18.92 -21.06
N THR A 178 23.63 -17.83 -21.51
CA THR A 178 25.07 -17.59 -21.41
C THR A 178 25.54 -17.37 -19.98
N ILE A 179 24.64 -17.06 -19.03
CA ILE A 179 24.98 -16.90 -17.62
C ILE A 179 25.14 -18.28 -16.98
N GLU A 180 26.30 -18.50 -16.35
CA GLU A 180 26.61 -19.72 -15.61
C GLU A 180 25.52 -20.03 -14.57
N ALA A 181 25.06 -21.29 -14.52
CA ALA A 181 24.00 -21.71 -13.62
C ALA A 181 24.35 -21.44 -12.14
N ALA A 182 25.60 -21.72 -11.74
CA ALA A 182 26.06 -21.44 -10.37
C ALA A 182 26.05 -19.95 -10.01
N LEU A 183 26.37 -19.08 -10.98
CA LEU A 183 26.27 -17.63 -10.79
C LEU A 183 24.81 -17.20 -10.65
N PHE A 184 23.93 -17.70 -11.51
CA PHE A 184 22.49 -17.43 -11.42
C PHE A 184 21.91 -17.84 -10.06
N GLU A 185 22.22 -19.05 -9.60
CA GLU A 185 21.76 -19.55 -8.30
C GLU A 185 22.30 -18.72 -7.13
N ARG A 186 23.56 -18.27 -7.20
CA ARG A 186 24.14 -17.36 -6.20
C ARG A 186 23.39 -16.02 -6.14
N VAL A 187 22.99 -15.47 -7.29
CA VAL A 187 22.21 -14.22 -7.37
C VAL A 187 20.79 -14.45 -6.85
N ALA A 188 20.14 -15.56 -7.23
CA ALA A 188 18.82 -15.96 -6.76
C ALA A 188 18.79 -16.09 -5.22
N ALA A 189 19.75 -16.79 -4.63
CA ALA A 189 19.89 -16.93 -3.18
C ALA A 189 20.10 -15.58 -2.47
N GLY A 190 20.67 -14.59 -3.16
CA GLY A 190 20.82 -13.22 -2.66
C GLY A 190 19.48 -12.51 -2.40
N LEU A 191 18.41 -12.90 -3.11
CA LEU A 191 17.06 -12.37 -2.94
C LEU A 191 16.30 -13.02 -1.79
N GLU A 192 16.62 -14.26 -1.43
CA GLU A 192 15.87 -15.03 -0.45
C GLU A 192 16.05 -14.50 0.98
N GLY A 193 15.00 -14.69 1.79
CA GLY A 193 14.98 -14.34 3.21
C GLY A 193 14.56 -12.89 3.46
N ARG A 194 15.08 -12.32 4.55
CA ARG A 194 14.74 -10.95 4.96
C ARG A 194 15.57 -9.94 4.16
N LEU A 195 14.90 -9.02 3.48
CA LEU A 195 15.51 -7.87 2.83
C LEU A 195 14.95 -6.56 3.40
N ARG A 196 15.69 -5.47 3.16
CA ARG A 196 15.20 -4.12 3.43
C ARG A 196 15.29 -3.26 2.18
N LEU A 197 14.13 -2.85 1.67
CA LEU A 197 13.95 -2.09 0.43
C LEU A 197 13.44 -0.67 0.71
N GLY A 198 13.24 0.12 -0.35
CA GLY A 198 12.67 1.46 -0.28
C GLY A 198 13.67 2.59 -0.04
N ASN A 199 13.17 3.82 -0.08
CA ASN A 199 13.97 5.05 0.05
C ASN A 199 14.29 5.38 1.52
N SER A 200 13.41 5.00 2.44
CA SER A 200 13.61 5.13 3.89
C SER A 200 13.82 3.75 4.50
N ARG A 201 15.05 3.46 4.95
CA ARG A 201 15.49 2.10 5.37
C ARG A 201 15.78 2.02 6.87
N ASN A 202 14.96 2.65 7.70
CA ASN A 202 15.10 2.61 9.16
C ASN A 202 14.32 1.44 9.76
N ALA A 203 14.47 1.19 11.07
CA ALA A 203 13.83 0.08 11.78
C ALA A 203 12.31 -0.05 11.53
N GLU A 204 11.65 1.05 11.18
CA GLU A 204 10.19 1.13 10.97
C GLU A 204 9.72 0.91 9.54
N PHE A 205 10.61 0.85 8.54
CA PHE A 205 10.21 0.83 7.13
C PHE A 205 11.04 -0.15 6.29
N GLY A 206 10.38 -0.65 5.24
CA GLY A 206 11.01 -1.33 4.12
C GLY A 206 11.41 -2.78 4.38
N GLY A 207 11.13 -3.34 5.55
CA GLY A 207 11.32 -4.77 5.82
C GLY A 207 10.39 -5.61 4.94
N ILE A 208 10.97 -6.60 4.26
CA ILE A 208 10.23 -7.60 3.48
C ILE A 208 10.78 -9.00 3.75
N HIS A 209 9.93 -10.01 3.60
CA HIS A 209 10.35 -11.40 3.52
C HIS A 209 10.15 -11.92 2.11
N VAL A 210 11.17 -12.54 1.53
CA VAL A 210 11.17 -13.06 0.16
C VAL A 210 11.37 -14.57 0.22
N THR A 211 10.53 -15.30 -0.49
CA THR A 211 10.62 -16.76 -0.55
C THR A 211 10.61 -17.19 -2.01
N ARG A 212 11.57 -18.04 -2.38
CA ARG A 212 11.63 -18.66 -3.70
C ARG A 212 10.55 -19.73 -3.82
N THR A 213 9.94 -19.84 -4.99
CA THR A 213 8.92 -20.85 -5.26
C THR A 213 9.12 -21.46 -6.65
N SER A 214 8.84 -22.76 -6.75
CA SER A 214 8.71 -23.51 -8.00
C SER A 214 7.25 -23.61 -8.48
N ASP A 215 6.30 -23.17 -7.66
CA ASP A 215 4.86 -23.33 -7.89
C ASP A 215 4.33 -22.29 -8.88
N LEU A 216 5.09 -21.20 -9.08
CA LEU A 216 4.87 -20.26 -10.17
C LEU A 216 5.23 -20.92 -11.50
N GLN A 217 4.21 -21.31 -12.25
CA GLN A 217 4.33 -21.79 -13.62
C GLN A 217 4.09 -20.61 -14.60
N PRO A 218 5.13 -20.08 -15.27
CA PRO A 218 4.97 -19.08 -16.32
C PRO A 218 4.48 -19.68 -17.64
N PRO A 219 3.89 -18.85 -18.53
CA PRO A 219 3.54 -17.45 -18.33
C PRO A 219 2.14 -17.31 -17.71
N LEU A 220 2.04 -16.46 -16.70
CA LEU A 220 0.78 -16.11 -16.04
C LEU A 220 -0.21 -15.48 -17.03
N PHE A 221 0.29 -14.70 -17.99
CA PHE A 221 -0.47 -14.24 -19.14
C PHE A 221 0.31 -14.64 -20.41
N PRO A 222 -0.25 -15.51 -21.26
CA PRO A 222 0.48 -16.02 -22.42
C PRO A 222 0.63 -14.94 -23.49
N SER A 223 1.81 -14.88 -24.09
CA SER A 223 1.96 -14.21 -25.39
C SER A 223 1.28 -15.06 -26.47
N GLY A 224 0.57 -14.43 -27.40
CA GLY A 224 -0.07 -15.10 -28.52
C GLY A 224 0.91 -15.51 -29.62
N LYS A 225 0.37 -15.81 -30.80
CA LYS A 225 1.16 -16.13 -31.99
C LYS A 225 1.92 -14.88 -32.46
N VAL A 226 3.23 -15.01 -32.60
CA VAL A 226 4.14 -13.94 -33.03
C VAL A 226 4.82 -14.30 -34.35
N VAL A 227 5.40 -15.51 -34.44
CA VAL A 227 6.17 -15.91 -35.62
C VAL A 227 5.29 -15.96 -36.87
N GLY A 228 5.76 -15.34 -37.95
CA GLY A 228 5.07 -15.19 -39.22
C GLY A 228 4.08 -14.02 -39.27
N CYS A 229 3.82 -13.32 -38.16
CA CYS A 229 2.93 -12.17 -38.12
C CYS A 229 3.66 -10.89 -38.58
N ARG A 230 2.92 -10.01 -39.26
CA ARG A 230 3.33 -8.61 -39.56
C ARG A 230 2.67 -7.59 -38.63
N GLU A 231 1.66 -8.02 -37.89
CA GLU A 231 1.01 -7.24 -36.85
C GLU A 231 1.59 -7.63 -35.50
N LEU A 232 2.02 -6.63 -34.73
CA LEU A 232 2.58 -6.83 -33.40
C LEU A 232 1.95 -5.87 -32.39
N THR A 233 1.27 -6.45 -31.41
CA THR A 233 0.74 -5.73 -30.25
C THR A 233 1.57 -6.08 -29.04
N LEU A 234 2.12 -5.07 -28.37
CA LEU A 234 2.87 -5.23 -27.13
C LEU A 234 2.04 -4.65 -25.99
N TRP A 235 1.76 -5.49 -24.99
CA TRP A 235 1.32 -5.02 -23.68
C TRP A 235 2.53 -4.93 -22.76
N LEU A 236 2.84 -3.71 -22.32
CA LEU A 236 3.95 -3.45 -21.42
C LEU A 236 3.57 -3.87 -19.99
N VAL A 237 4.27 -4.85 -19.44
CA VAL A 237 4.04 -5.33 -18.06
C VAL A 237 5.05 -4.76 -17.07
N ALA A 238 6.07 -4.07 -17.57
CA ALA A 238 6.96 -3.18 -16.85
C ALA A 238 7.17 -1.90 -17.68
N ASP A 239 7.71 -0.85 -17.06
CA ASP A 239 8.03 0.38 -17.76
C ASP A 239 9.05 0.13 -18.89
N LEU A 240 8.91 0.78 -20.04
CA LEU A 240 9.81 0.65 -21.19
C LEU A 240 10.57 1.96 -21.40
N MET A 241 11.90 1.91 -21.31
CA MET A 241 12.76 2.98 -21.80
C MET A 241 13.28 2.60 -23.18
N ALA A 242 12.83 3.33 -24.20
CA ALA A 242 13.30 3.18 -25.57
C ALA A 242 14.23 4.34 -25.94
N MET A 243 15.20 4.06 -26.81
CA MET A 243 16.09 5.07 -27.36
C MET A 243 15.95 5.11 -28.88
N ASP A 244 16.13 6.29 -29.45
CA ASP A 244 16.31 6.46 -30.89
C ASP A 244 17.76 6.08 -31.31
N PRO A 245 18.08 6.08 -32.62
CA PRO A 245 19.42 5.77 -33.10
C PRO A 245 20.52 6.75 -32.65
N PHE A 246 20.15 7.92 -32.13
CA PHE A 246 21.08 8.92 -31.62
C PHE A 246 21.32 8.79 -30.10
N GLY A 247 20.70 7.80 -29.46
CA GLY A 247 20.81 7.56 -28.02
C GLY A 247 19.90 8.45 -27.18
N MET A 248 18.90 9.10 -27.79
CA MET A 248 17.94 9.95 -27.08
C MET A 248 16.72 9.13 -26.64
N PRO A 249 16.22 9.30 -25.40
CA PRO A 249 14.98 8.65 -24.96
C PRO A 249 13.79 9.06 -25.84
N THR A 250 12.93 8.09 -26.19
CA THR A 250 11.73 8.34 -26.99
C THR A 250 10.50 7.64 -26.43
N LEU A 251 9.35 8.32 -26.53
CA LEU A 251 8.02 7.79 -26.15
C LEU A 251 7.24 7.26 -27.36
N ALA A 252 7.80 7.36 -28.56
CA ALA A 252 7.21 6.85 -29.80
C ALA A 252 8.28 6.05 -30.58
N PRO A 253 8.76 4.91 -30.03
CA PRO A 253 9.80 4.14 -30.67
C PRO A 253 9.32 3.52 -31.98
N ARG A 254 10.19 3.48 -32.98
CA ARG A 254 10.00 2.61 -34.15
C ARG A 254 10.39 1.18 -33.79
N PRO A 255 9.77 0.16 -34.41
CA PRO A 255 10.04 -1.25 -34.07
C PRO A 255 11.53 -1.62 -34.23
N GLN A 256 12.20 -1.12 -35.27
CA GLN A 256 13.63 -1.36 -35.51
C GLN A 256 14.56 -0.80 -34.42
N TRP A 257 14.14 0.27 -33.71
CA TRP A 257 14.92 0.80 -32.59
C TRP A 257 14.85 -0.10 -31.35
N LEU A 258 13.84 -0.98 -31.30
CA LEU A 258 13.69 -2.01 -30.28
C LEU A 258 14.31 -3.35 -30.70
N GLY A 259 14.97 -3.42 -31.86
CA GLY A 259 15.53 -4.65 -32.43
C GLY A 259 14.53 -5.56 -33.14
N LEU A 260 13.36 -5.03 -33.51
CA LEU A 260 12.32 -5.73 -34.28
C LEU A 260 12.47 -5.39 -35.79
N PRO A 261 11.74 -6.08 -36.69
CA PRO A 261 11.72 -5.70 -38.11
C PRO A 261 11.30 -4.23 -38.33
N GLU A 262 11.67 -3.67 -39.48
CA GLU A 262 11.19 -2.35 -39.88
C GLU A 262 9.67 -2.30 -39.98
N GLY A 263 9.13 -1.11 -39.77
CA GLY A 263 7.70 -0.85 -39.73
C GLY A 263 7.41 0.47 -39.05
N HIS A 264 6.16 0.65 -38.64
CA HIS A 264 5.71 1.87 -37.98
C HIS A 264 4.75 1.57 -36.83
N MET A 265 4.72 2.47 -35.85
CA MET A 265 3.72 2.43 -34.77
C MET A 265 2.40 2.95 -35.31
N VAL A 266 1.30 2.28 -34.98
CA VAL A 266 -0.06 2.72 -35.28
C VAL A 266 -0.62 3.48 -34.07
N PRO A 267 -0.70 4.82 -34.10
CA PRO A 267 -1.08 5.61 -32.94
C PRO A 267 -2.49 5.31 -32.44
N GLU A 268 -3.43 5.03 -33.34
CA GLU A 268 -4.85 4.79 -33.05
C GLU A 268 -5.08 3.50 -32.24
N LYS A 269 -4.13 2.56 -32.32
CA LYS A 269 -4.14 1.29 -31.56
C LYS A 269 -3.11 1.29 -30.41
N SER A 270 -2.41 2.41 -30.19
CA SER A 270 -1.35 2.53 -29.19
C SER A 270 -1.79 3.43 -28.04
N PHE A 271 -1.71 2.92 -26.81
CA PHE A 271 -2.18 3.59 -25.61
C PHE A 271 -1.01 3.82 -24.67
N ILE A 272 -0.54 5.06 -24.60
CA ILE A 272 0.70 5.42 -23.94
C ILE A 272 0.43 6.36 -22.78
N ARG A 273 1.14 6.10 -21.67
CA ARG A 273 1.43 7.09 -20.63
C ARG A 273 2.93 7.12 -20.43
N HIS A 274 3.44 8.26 -20.01
CA HIS A 274 4.85 8.38 -19.68
C HIS A 274 5.05 8.52 -18.16
N HIS A 275 6.23 8.12 -17.73
CA HIS A 275 6.75 8.35 -16.39
C HIS A 275 8.21 8.77 -16.54
N VAL A 276 8.57 9.82 -15.81
CA VAL A 276 9.94 10.34 -15.77
C VAL A 276 10.44 10.22 -14.34
N TYR A 277 11.59 9.61 -14.14
CA TYR A 277 12.19 9.45 -12.81
C TYR A 277 13.71 9.30 -12.87
N ALA A 278 14.38 9.66 -11.77
CA ALA A 278 15.82 9.44 -11.57
C ALA A 278 16.03 8.40 -10.45
N PRO A 279 16.58 7.20 -10.75
CA PRO A 279 16.88 6.21 -9.72
C PRO A 279 17.97 6.72 -8.76
N PHE A 280 17.85 6.43 -7.47
CA PHE A 280 18.91 6.76 -6.52
C PHE A 280 19.95 5.63 -6.39
N ASN A 281 21.22 5.94 -6.59
CA ASN A 281 22.32 5.00 -6.41
C ASN A 281 22.85 5.07 -4.97
N GLY A 282 22.57 4.03 -4.17
CA GLY A 282 22.94 3.99 -2.76
C GLY A 282 24.45 4.01 -2.48
N THR A 283 25.28 3.50 -3.39
CA THR A 283 26.75 3.46 -3.24
C THR A 283 27.35 4.83 -3.53
N ARG A 284 26.94 5.46 -4.64
CA ARG A 284 27.40 6.81 -5.03
C ARG A 284 26.73 7.92 -4.22
N ARG A 285 25.62 7.60 -3.53
CA ARG A 285 24.77 8.54 -2.80
C ARG A 285 24.29 9.70 -3.68
N HIS A 286 23.97 9.38 -4.93
CA HIS A 286 23.56 10.34 -5.93
C HIS A 286 22.52 9.70 -6.86
N GLU A 287 21.72 10.52 -7.51
CA GLU A 287 20.79 10.08 -8.55
C GLU A 287 21.55 9.64 -9.81
N ASP A 288 21.05 8.58 -10.44
CA ASP A 288 21.41 8.18 -11.79
C ASP A 288 20.70 9.08 -12.82
N PRO A 289 21.16 9.08 -14.09
CA PRO A 289 20.51 9.84 -15.14
C PRO A 289 19.00 9.59 -15.19
N GLU A 290 18.25 10.67 -15.45
CA GLU A 290 16.81 10.63 -15.58
C GLU A 290 16.38 9.69 -16.71
N ARG A 291 15.32 8.92 -16.43
CA ARG A 291 14.74 7.95 -17.36
C ARG A 291 13.36 8.45 -17.78
N SER A 292 13.19 8.68 -19.07
CA SER A 292 11.87 8.89 -19.69
C SER A 292 11.36 7.56 -20.20
N CYS A 293 10.28 7.06 -19.60
CA CYS A 293 9.75 5.73 -19.86
C CYS A 293 8.29 5.80 -20.32
N ILE A 294 7.92 4.86 -21.18
CA ILE A 294 6.52 4.49 -21.40
C ILE A 294 6.09 3.61 -20.23
N LYS A 295 5.03 4.00 -19.54
CA LYS A 295 4.57 3.36 -18.30
C LYS A 295 3.96 1.98 -18.56
N ALA A 296 4.17 1.05 -17.62
CA ALA A 296 3.53 -0.24 -17.57
C ALA A 296 1.99 -0.12 -17.66
N GLY A 297 1.37 -1.11 -18.29
CA GLY A 297 0.00 -1.07 -18.80
C GLY A 297 -0.11 -0.47 -20.21
N GLY A 298 0.94 0.20 -20.70
CA GLY A 298 0.98 0.75 -22.05
C GLY A 298 0.79 -0.30 -23.14
N ILE A 299 0.15 0.11 -24.24
CA ILE A 299 -0.03 -0.71 -25.43
C ILE A 299 0.71 -0.05 -26.59
N LEU A 300 1.58 -0.80 -27.27
CA LEU A 300 2.23 -0.38 -28.51
C LEU A 300 1.79 -1.33 -29.63
N HIS A 301 1.25 -0.79 -30.71
CA HIS A 301 0.88 -1.58 -31.88
C HIS A 301 1.75 -1.19 -33.07
N PHE A 302 2.30 -2.19 -33.76
CA PHE A 302 3.17 -2.01 -34.91
C PHE A 302 2.66 -2.80 -36.11
N GLU A 303 2.69 -2.14 -37.26
CA GLU A 303 2.62 -2.76 -38.58
C GLU A 303 4.05 -2.90 -39.11
N LEU A 304 4.45 -4.13 -39.40
CA LEU A 304 5.82 -4.49 -39.77
C LEU A 304 5.92 -4.79 -41.27
N ASP A 305 6.98 -4.29 -41.88
CA ASP A 305 7.28 -4.49 -43.32
C ASP A 305 7.64 -5.96 -43.60
N HIS A 306 8.23 -6.63 -42.62
CA HIS A 306 8.62 -8.03 -42.68
C HIS A 306 8.04 -8.84 -41.52
N PRO A 307 7.68 -10.12 -41.75
CA PRO A 307 7.13 -10.96 -40.70
C PRO A 307 8.15 -11.26 -39.59
N LEU A 308 7.64 -11.44 -38.38
CA LEU A 308 8.46 -11.80 -37.23
C LEU A 308 9.01 -13.22 -37.35
N GLU A 309 10.33 -13.36 -37.29
CA GLU A 309 11.05 -14.63 -37.14
C GLU A 309 11.20 -15.09 -35.66
N ALA A 310 11.68 -16.33 -35.47
CA ALA A 310 11.93 -16.93 -34.16
C ALA A 310 12.88 -16.09 -33.28
N ARG A 311 13.91 -15.47 -33.85
CA ARG A 311 14.84 -14.59 -33.11
C ARG A 311 14.13 -13.40 -32.45
N HIS A 312 13.10 -12.86 -33.07
CA HIS A 312 12.34 -11.73 -32.51
C HIS A 312 11.45 -12.21 -31.35
N ARG A 313 10.97 -13.45 -31.40
CA ARG A 313 10.27 -14.05 -30.26
C ARG A 313 11.19 -14.15 -29.05
N GLU A 314 12.43 -14.63 -29.24
CA GLU A 314 13.41 -14.67 -28.16
C GLU A 314 13.74 -13.29 -27.60
N LEU A 315 13.84 -12.27 -28.47
CA LEU A 315 14.05 -10.89 -28.05
C LEU A 315 12.89 -10.37 -27.17
N LEU A 316 11.64 -10.60 -27.60
CA LEU A 316 10.44 -10.24 -26.84
C LEU A 316 10.40 -10.94 -25.48
N ASP A 317 10.76 -12.22 -25.42
CA ASP A 317 10.80 -12.99 -24.17
C ASP A 317 11.89 -12.49 -23.19
N ARG A 318 12.96 -11.84 -23.70
CA ARG A 318 14.02 -11.19 -22.89
C ARG A 318 13.69 -9.75 -22.50
N GLY A 319 12.65 -9.17 -23.08
CA GLY A 319 12.30 -7.75 -22.93
C GLY A 319 13.06 -6.81 -23.87
N LEU A 320 12.48 -5.64 -24.09
CA LEU A 320 12.88 -4.63 -25.07
C LEU A 320 13.49 -3.39 -24.39
N GLY A 321 14.18 -2.56 -25.19
CA GLY A 321 14.73 -1.30 -24.70
C GLY A 321 15.89 -1.47 -23.72
N VAL A 322 16.09 -0.47 -22.87
CA VAL A 322 17.24 -0.38 -21.95
C VAL A 322 16.84 -0.44 -20.49
N HIS A 323 17.85 -0.64 -19.63
CA HIS A 323 17.69 -0.87 -18.19
C HIS A 323 16.91 -2.13 -17.83
N ARG A 324 17.01 -3.18 -18.66
CA ARG A 324 16.35 -4.46 -18.43
C ARG A 324 16.84 -5.14 -17.16
N GLU A 325 18.10 -4.93 -16.79
CA GLU A 325 18.66 -5.38 -15.50
C GLU A 325 17.83 -4.86 -14.32
N ALA A 326 17.33 -3.63 -14.43
CA ALA A 326 16.53 -2.94 -13.42
C ALA A 326 15.03 -3.26 -13.49
N GLY A 327 14.62 -4.23 -14.31
CA GLY A 327 13.23 -4.69 -14.42
C GLY A 327 12.42 -4.09 -15.57
N LEU A 328 13.01 -3.17 -16.35
CA LEU A 328 12.31 -2.49 -17.43
C LEU A 328 12.17 -3.37 -18.68
N GLY A 329 11.25 -2.99 -19.55
CA GLY A 329 11.16 -3.49 -20.91
C GLY A 329 10.43 -4.82 -21.07
N ARG A 330 9.82 -5.34 -20.00
CA ARG A 330 9.04 -6.58 -20.06
C ARG A 330 7.73 -6.37 -20.81
N VAL A 331 7.45 -7.25 -21.75
CA VAL A 331 6.27 -7.16 -22.63
C VAL A 331 5.58 -8.51 -22.76
N ILE A 332 4.30 -8.47 -23.09
CA ILE A 332 3.55 -9.61 -23.61
C ILE A 332 3.17 -9.30 -25.05
N ALA A 333 3.58 -10.18 -25.96
CA ALA A 333 3.36 -10.01 -27.39
C ALA A 333 2.06 -10.67 -27.84
N ASN A 334 1.27 -9.96 -28.65
CA ASN A 334 -0.03 -10.39 -29.17
C ASN A 334 -0.90 -11.05 -28.07
N PRO A 335 -1.14 -10.36 -26.93
CA PRO A 335 -1.81 -10.95 -25.77
C PRO A 335 -3.24 -11.38 -26.15
N PRO A 336 -3.61 -12.69 -26.04
CA PRO A 336 -4.93 -13.17 -26.42
C PRO A 336 -6.07 -12.42 -25.73
N LEU A 337 -5.86 -12.01 -24.47
CA LEU A 337 -6.80 -11.20 -23.68
C LEU A 337 -7.26 -9.92 -24.40
N LEU A 338 -6.37 -9.30 -25.19
CA LEU A 338 -6.66 -8.03 -25.88
C LEU A 338 -7.11 -8.24 -27.32
N LEU A 339 -6.90 -9.42 -27.90
CA LEU A 339 -7.22 -9.71 -29.29
C LEU A 339 -8.65 -10.22 -29.50
N GLN A 340 -9.42 -10.42 -28.42
CA GLN A 340 -10.79 -10.93 -28.47
C GLN A 340 -11.78 -9.90 -27.90
N GLN A 341 -12.97 -9.84 -28.51
CA GLN A 341 -14.12 -9.07 -28.04
C GLN A 341 -15.33 -10.02 -27.95
N PRO A 342 -16.06 -10.08 -26.81
CA PRO A 342 -15.75 -9.43 -25.54
C PRO A 342 -14.43 -9.93 -24.94
N VAL A 343 -13.87 -9.19 -23.96
CA VAL A 343 -12.66 -9.64 -23.25
C VAL A 343 -12.95 -10.97 -22.58
N VAL A 344 -12.11 -11.98 -22.81
CA VAL A 344 -12.28 -13.32 -22.21
C VAL A 344 -11.24 -13.52 -21.12
N PHE A 345 -11.71 -13.60 -19.88
CA PHE A 345 -10.90 -14.03 -18.74
C PHE A 345 -10.85 -15.54 -18.72
N ASN A 346 -9.64 -16.09 -18.71
CA ASN A 346 -9.44 -17.53 -18.63
C ASN A 346 -8.97 -17.86 -17.22
N PRO A 347 -9.81 -18.54 -16.40
CA PRO A 347 -9.38 -18.99 -15.09
C PRO A 347 -8.34 -20.09 -15.28
N THR A 348 -7.06 -19.72 -15.20
CA THR A 348 -5.99 -20.69 -15.15
C THR A 348 -4.79 -20.09 -14.41
N SER A 349 -4.73 -20.31 -13.11
CA SER A 349 -3.46 -20.47 -12.41
C SER A 349 -3.68 -21.16 -11.07
N SER A 350 -2.86 -22.18 -10.81
CA SER A 350 -2.74 -22.75 -9.48
C SER A 350 -2.36 -21.63 -8.50
N PRO A 351 -3.07 -21.48 -7.37
CA PRO A 351 -2.79 -20.43 -6.40
C PRO A 351 -1.37 -20.60 -5.82
N PHE A 352 -0.72 -19.50 -5.43
CA PHE A 352 0.45 -19.60 -4.54
C PHE A 352 0.04 -20.33 -3.27
N PRO A 353 0.90 -21.23 -2.74
CA PRO A 353 0.67 -21.76 -1.41
C PRO A 353 0.57 -20.61 -0.39
N SER A 354 -0.40 -20.73 0.50
CA SER A 354 -0.42 -19.93 1.72
C SER A 354 0.74 -20.38 2.58
N VAL A 355 1.76 -19.54 2.72
CA VAL A 355 2.81 -19.82 3.69
C VAL A 355 2.29 -19.39 5.03
N ARG A 356 2.05 -20.38 5.89
CA ARG A 356 2.02 -20.14 7.32
C ARG A 356 3.41 -19.65 7.69
N VAL A 357 3.51 -18.38 8.08
CA VAL A 357 4.69 -17.91 8.80
C VAL A 357 4.79 -18.81 10.03
N VAL A 358 5.76 -19.73 10.00
CA VAL A 358 6.16 -20.43 11.20
C VAL A 358 6.82 -19.36 12.05
N GLU A 359 6.05 -18.78 12.96
CA GLU A 359 6.63 -18.02 14.05
C GLU A 359 7.54 -18.98 14.80
N THR A 360 8.84 -18.89 14.52
CA THR A 360 9.83 -19.41 15.46
C THR A 360 9.76 -18.48 16.66
N THR A 361 8.85 -18.79 17.57
CA THR A 361 8.84 -18.24 18.92
C THR A 361 10.02 -18.85 19.65
N GLU A 362 11.20 -18.27 19.45
CA GLU A 362 12.24 -18.42 20.47
C GLU A 362 11.67 -17.82 21.75
N ASP A 363 11.58 -18.65 22.80
CA ASP A 363 11.03 -18.28 24.09
C ASP A 363 12.00 -17.32 24.81
N HIS A 364 11.97 -16.05 24.41
CA HIS A 364 12.86 -15.02 24.92
C HIS A 364 12.09 -14.02 25.79
N PRO A 365 12.56 -13.69 27.00
CA PRO A 365 11.89 -12.74 27.91
C PRO A 365 11.58 -11.38 27.27
N LEU A 366 12.43 -10.91 26.36
CA LEU A 366 12.20 -9.68 25.58
C LEU A 366 11.04 -9.80 24.58
N ILE A 367 10.85 -10.98 23.96
CA ILE A 367 9.74 -11.23 23.03
C ILE A 367 8.43 -11.23 23.82
N HIS A 368 8.38 -11.90 24.98
CA HIS A 368 7.22 -11.84 25.89
C HIS A 368 6.90 -10.41 26.33
N TRP A 369 7.93 -9.63 26.66
CA TRP A 369 7.76 -8.24 27.06
C TRP A 369 7.28 -7.35 25.90
N LEU A 370 7.78 -7.57 24.68
CA LEU A 370 7.36 -6.85 23.48
C LEU A 370 5.94 -7.25 23.06
N GLN A 371 5.58 -8.54 23.08
CA GLN A 371 4.22 -9.01 22.80
C GLN A 371 3.22 -8.43 23.79
N LYS A 372 3.55 -8.39 25.10
CA LYS A 372 2.75 -7.69 26.12
C LYS A 372 2.59 -6.19 25.84
N ARG A 373 3.57 -5.55 25.19
CA ARG A 373 3.48 -4.14 24.78
C ARG A 373 2.65 -3.95 23.51
N VAL A 374 2.80 -4.83 22.51
CA VAL A 374 2.01 -4.78 21.26
C VAL A 374 0.54 -5.00 21.55
N SER A 375 0.19 -5.99 22.38
CA SER A 375 -1.20 -6.19 22.84
C SER A 375 -1.74 -4.97 23.61
N GLY A 376 -0.87 -4.25 24.32
CA GLY A 376 -1.23 -2.99 24.98
C GLY A 376 -1.38 -1.79 24.03
N THR A 377 -0.71 -1.81 22.87
CA THR A 377 -0.85 -0.81 21.80
C THR A 377 -2.11 -1.05 20.99
N GLU A 378 -2.43 -2.29 20.61
CA GLU A 378 -3.67 -2.66 19.92
C GLU A 378 -4.91 -2.29 20.76
N GLN A 379 -4.88 -2.57 22.08
CA GLN A 379 -5.94 -2.14 23.00
C GLN A 379 -6.06 -0.62 23.11
N ARG A 380 -4.94 0.12 22.99
CA ARG A 380 -4.95 1.58 22.96
C ARG A 380 -5.55 2.13 21.67
N ASP A 381 -5.22 1.53 20.53
CA ASP A 381 -5.72 1.95 19.22
C ASP A 381 -7.23 1.65 19.09
N GLU A 382 -7.69 0.49 19.56
CA GLU A 382 -9.12 0.17 19.68
C GLU A 382 -9.84 1.14 20.63
N GLY A 383 -9.26 1.44 21.80
CA GLY A 383 -9.81 2.40 22.75
C GLY A 383 -9.87 3.83 22.20
N ALA A 384 -8.87 4.24 21.41
CA ALA A 384 -8.84 5.54 20.74
C ALA A 384 -9.90 5.63 19.63
N HIS A 385 -10.08 4.56 18.85
CA HIS A 385 -11.11 4.48 17.83
C HIS A 385 -12.51 4.56 18.45
N LEU A 386 -12.78 3.77 19.49
CA LEU A 386 -14.05 3.81 20.21
C LEU A 386 -14.31 5.19 20.82
N ALA A 387 -13.30 5.81 21.44
CA ALA A 387 -13.41 7.17 21.99
C ALA A 387 -13.76 8.21 20.91
N GLU A 388 -13.24 8.07 19.68
CA GLU A 388 -13.60 8.94 18.56
C GLU A 388 -15.07 8.78 18.16
N THR A 389 -15.57 7.53 18.09
CA THR A 389 -16.98 7.28 17.78
C THR A 389 -17.95 7.84 18.83
N MET A 390 -17.46 8.07 20.07
CA MET A 390 -18.24 8.65 21.16
C MET A 390 -18.27 10.19 21.16
N ARG A 391 -17.44 10.85 20.35
CA ARG A 391 -17.40 12.33 20.28
C ARG A 391 -18.77 12.94 19.96
N PRO A 392 -19.54 12.47 18.95
CA PRO A 392 -20.88 13.02 18.68
C PRO A 392 -21.82 12.89 19.87
N ARG A 393 -21.75 11.76 20.61
CA ARG A 393 -22.54 11.56 21.82
C ARG A 393 -22.16 12.54 22.92
N LEU A 394 -20.86 12.79 23.13
CA LEU A 394 -20.40 13.82 24.08
C LEU A 394 -20.94 15.21 23.71
N VAL A 395 -20.84 15.61 22.45
CA VAL A 395 -21.41 16.90 21.97
C VAL A 395 -22.91 16.97 22.25
N SER A 396 -23.65 15.89 21.97
CA SER A 396 -25.08 15.82 22.27
C SER A 396 -25.38 15.98 23.77
N LEU A 397 -24.56 15.46 24.68
CA LEU A 397 -24.78 15.65 26.13
C LEU A 397 -24.71 17.13 26.52
N TYR A 398 -23.74 17.91 26.00
CA TYR A 398 -23.67 19.35 26.25
C TYR A 398 -24.86 20.09 25.64
N GLN A 399 -25.19 19.81 24.37
CA GLN A 399 -26.32 20.45 23.71
C GLN A 399 -27.65 20.14 24.40
N ASN A 400 -27.85 18.90 24.86
CA ASN A 400 -29.04 18.50 25.58
C ASN A 400 -29.12 19.16 26.95
N ALA A 401 -27.99 19.29 27.66
CA ALA A 401 -27.96 20.00 28.93
C ALA A 401 -28.32 21.48 28.76
N ARG A 402 -27.80 22.15 27.71
CA ARG A 402 -28.19 23.54 27.38
C ARG A 402 -29.69 23.66 27.17
N LYS A 403 -30.25 22.79 26.31
CA LYS A 403 -31.67 22.82 25.96
C LYS A 403 -32.57 22.53 27.15
N LEU A 404 -32.22 21.53 27.96
CA LEU A 404 -33.04 21.07 29.08
C LEU A 404 -33.09 22.10 30.22
N ASN A 405 -31.94 22.73 30.50
CA ASN A 405 -31.82 23.70 31.60
C ASN A 405 -32.04 25.16 31.15
N GLY A 406 -32.33 25.41 29.86
CA GLY A 406 -32.52 26.76 29.32
C GLY A 406 -31.27 27.64 29.41
N ILE A 407 -30.08 27.06 29.30
CA ILE A 407 -28.80 27.77 29.48
C ILE A 407 -28.36 28.41 28.16
N PRO A 408 -28.15 29.74 28.09
CA PRO A 408 -27.66 30.43 26.90
C PRO A 408 -26.26 29.94 26.48
N ASP A 409 -25.94 30.01 25.19
CA ASP A 409 -24.66 29.52 24.63
C ASP A 409 -23.42 30.14 25.31
N THR A 410 -23.53 31.39 25.79
CA THR A 410 -22.47 32.13 26.47
C THR A 410 -22.19 31.68 27.91
N THR A 411 -23.04 30.84 28.48
CA THR A 411 -22.90 30.35 29.86
C THR A 411 -22.36 28.93 29.84
N PRO A 412 -21.30 28.59 30.59
CA PRO A 412 -20.79 27.23 30.64
C PRO A 412 -21.82 26.22 31.16
N VAL A 413 -21.84 25.02 30.58
CA VAL A 413 -22.63 23.88 31.05
C VAL A 413 -21.77 22.62 31.03
N GLY A 414 -22.11 21.67 31.89
CA GLY A 414 -21.44 20.38 32.01
C GLY A 414 -20.03 20.48 32.58
N PRO A 415 -19.28 19.38 32.60
CA PRO A 415 -17.91 19.37 33.09
C PRO A 415 -16.99 20.21 32.19
N GLY A 416 -16.20 21.10 32.77
CA GLY A 416 -15.20 21.90 32.07
C GLY A 416 -13.93 21.12 31.72
N ALA A 417 -13.06 21.76 30.95
CA ALA A 417 -11.77 21.19 30.53
C ALA A 417 -10.87 20.74 31.70
N SER A 418 -10.89 21.47 32.83
CA SER A 418 -10.15 21.10 34.04
C SER A 418 -10.69 19.81 34.69
N GLN A 419 -12.01 19.64 34.73
CA GLN A 419 -12.68 18.46 35.27
C GLN A 419 -12.35 17.22 34.42
N TRP A 420 -12.37 17.35 33.08
CA TRP A 420 -11.93 16.27 32.18
C TRP A 420 -10.44 15.94 32.25
N ASN A 421 -9.58 16.94 32.46
CA ASN A 421 -8.16 16.69 32.74
C ASN A 421 -7.95 15.92 34.06
N GLY A 422 -8.80 16.16 35.06
CA GLY A 422 -8.86 15.37 36.27
C GLY A 422 -9.16 13.89 35.97
N VAL A 423 -10.21 13.62 35.19
CA VAL A 423 -10.61 12.27 34.76
C VAL A 423 -9.46 11.57 34.03
N MET A 424 -8.82 12.26 33.08
CA MET A 424 -7.67 11.74 32.34
C MET A 424 -6.50 11.41 33.27
N THR A 425 -6.19 12.27 34.24
CA THR A 425 -5.11 12.05 35.21
C THR A 425 -5.40 10.84 36.08
N ARG A 426 -6.63 10.72 36.60
CA ARG A 426 -7.07 9.59 37.42
C ARG A 426 -6.99 8.27 36.65
N ALA A 427 -7.39 8.26 35.38
CA ALA A 427 -7.30 7.10 34.50
C ALA A 427 -5.84 6.68 34.23
N ARG A 428 -4.92 7.63 34.05
CA ARG A 428 -3.50 7.30 33.89
C ARG A 428 -2.89 6.66 35.13
N MET A 429 -3.32 7.08 36.32
CA MET A 429 -2.80 6.61 37.61
C MET A 429 -3.48 5.35 38.16
N ALA A 430 -4.62 4.93 37.61
CA ALA A 430 -5.34 3.76 38.09
C ALA A 430 -4.57 2.45 37.81
N LYS A 431 -4.60 1.53 38.77
CA LYS A 431 -3.94 0.22 38.68
C LYS A 431 -4.74 -0.77 37.82
N ASP A 432 -6.06 -0.72 37.94
CA ASP A 432 -7.02 -1.55 37.22
C ASP A 432 -8.34 -0.79 37.01
N ASP A 433 -9.22 -1.35 36.19
CA ASP A 433 -10.50 -0.73 35.81
C ASP A 433 -11.45 -0.55 37.01
N THR A 434 -11.41 -1.47 37.97
CA THR A 434 -12.23 -1.38 39.19
C THR A 434 -11.81 -0.17 40.03
N THR A 435 -10.51 -0.03 40.29
CA THR A 435 -9.92 1.11 41.02
C THR A 435 -10.19 2.43 40.29
N LEU A 436 -10.22 2.42 38.95
CA LEU A 436 -10.57 3.58 38.15
C LEU A 436 -12.03 3.97 38.35
N LEU A 437 -12.97 3.05 38.16
CA LEU A 437 -14.40 3.32 38.24
C LEU A 437 -14.80 3.76 39.65
N GLU A 438 -14.26 3.12 40.70
CA GLU A 438 -14.44 3.57 42.08
C GLU A 438 -13.84 4.97 42.30
N GLY A 439 -12.68 5.26 41.71
CA GLY A 439 -12.04 6.57 41.80
C GLY A 439 -12.80 7.70 41.09
N LEU A 440 -13.51 7.39 40.01
CA LEU A 440 -14.30 8.36 39.24
C LEU A 440 -15.68 8.55 39.83
N PHE A 441 -16.36 7.48 40.21
CA PHE A 441 -17.78 7.53 40.57
C PHE A 441 -18.06 7.26 42.05
N GLY A 442 -17.06 6.88 42.84
CA GLY A 442 -17.18 6.51 44.25
C GLY A 442 -17.47 5.02 44.42
N GLY A 443 -17.05 4.46 45.56
CA GLY A 443 -17.55 3.18 46.07
C GLY A 443 -18.68 3.46 47.05
N GLY A 444 -19.72 2.62 47.11
CA GLY A 444 -20.97 2.84 47.86
C GLY A 444 -20.87 3.02 49.40
N GLY A 445 -19.72 3.36 49.96
CA GLY A 445 -19.51 3.70 51.37
C GLY A 445 -19.43 5.21 51.62
N ILE A 446 -19.86 5.62 52.81
CA ILE A 446 -19.89 7.02 53.27
C ILE A 446 -18.47 7.61 53.27
N GLY A 447 -18.28 8.75 52.59
CA GLY A 447 -17.01 9.50 52.57
C GLY A 447 -16.05 9.18 51.42
N LYS A 448 -16.44 8.34 50.45
CA LYS A 448 -15.64 8.06 49.24
C LYS A 448 -16.23 8.76 48.01
N ASP A 449 -16.22 10.09 48.03
CA ASP A 449 -16.70 10.89 46.90
C ASP A 449 -15.79 10.70 45.69
N GLY A 450 -16.34 10.14 44.60
CA GLY A 450 -15.63 9.98 43.33
C GLY A 450 -15.33 11.31 42.66
N LEU A 451 -14.32 11.36 41.80
CA LEU A 451 -13.91 12.58 41.10
C LEU A 451 -15.02 13.26 40.30
N CYS A 452 -16.01 12.50 39.81
CA CYS A 452 -17.16 13.02 39.06
C CYS A 452 -18.37 13.32 39.97
N SER A 453 -18.18 13.43 41.28
CA SER A 453 -19.23 13.85 42.23
C SER A 453 -19.31 15.36 42.34
N GLU A 454 -20.44 15.87 42.86
CA GLU A 454 -20.60 17.30 43.15
C GLU A 454 -19.51 17.86 44.07
N ARG A 455 -19.20 17.13 45.15
CA ARG A 455 -18.27 17.57 46.20
C ARG A 455 -16.80 17.55 45.76
N ALA A 456 -16.37 16.52 45.03
CA ALA A 456 -14.97 16.37 44.61
C ALA A 456 -14.70 16.90 43.20
N GLY A 457 -15.70 16.87 42.33
CA GLY A 457 -15.60 17.17 40.92
C GLY A 457 -16.16 18.51 40.50
N GLY A 458 -17.01 19.14 41.31
CA GLY A 458 -17.70 20.39 40.98
C GLY A 458 -19.07 20.20 40.32
N GLN A 459 -19.86 21.27 40.30
CA GLN A 459 -21.29 21.28 39.94
C GLN A 459 -21.58 20.80 38.51
N GLY A 460 -20.67 21.05 37.55
CA GLY A 460 -20.87 20.65 36.15
C GLY A 460 -21.07 19.15 35.90
N TRP A 461 -20.68 18.27 36.83
CA TRP A 461 -21.01 16.83 36.73
C TRP A 461 -22.46 16.51 37.07
N MET A 462 -23.13 17.39 37.81
CA MET A 462 -24.52 17.25 38.26
C MET A 462 -25.51 17.93 37.32
N ASP A 463 -25.03 18.67 36.33
CA ASP A 463 -25.89 19.30 35.33
C ASP A 463 -26.76 18.25 34.63
N GLU A 464 -28.06 18.52 34.57
CA GLU A 464 -29.01 17.63 33.93
C GLU A 464 -28.81 17.64 32.41
N THR A 465 -28.83 16.47 31.81
CA THR A 465 -28.72 16.23 30.38
C THR A 465 -29.67 15.10 29.99
N SER A 466 -29.67 14.69 28.72
CA SER A 466 -30.39 13.51 28.29
C SER A 466 -29.51 12.56 27.49
N LEU A 467 -29.61 11.27 27.83
CA LEU A 467 -28.96 10.17 27.14
C LEU A 467 -30.04 9.18 26.72
N ALA A 468 -30.09 8.82 25.43
CA ALA A 468 -31.11 7.95 24.86
C ALA A 468 -32.57 8.35 25.21
N GLY A 469 -32.83 9.67 25.25
CA GLY A 469 -34.17 10.21 25.51
C GLY A 469 -34.61 10.22 26.99
N LYS A 470 -33.76 9.81 27.94
CA LYS A 470 -34.03 9.90 29.38
C LYS A 470 -33.21 11.01 30.02
N VAL A 471 -33.83 11.79 30.90
CA VAL A 471 -33.14 12.81 31.72
C VAL A 471 -32.21 12.10 32.70
N THR A 472 -30.98 12.60 32.79
CA THR A 472 -29.90 12.05 33.62
C THR A 472 -28.90 13.16 33.96
N THR A 473 -27.90 12.89 34.79
CA THR A 473 -26.80 13.83 35.05
C THR A 473 -25.62 13.55 34.12
N PHE A 474 -24.73 14.52 33.92
CA PHE A 474 -23.47 14.28 33.21
C PHE A 474 -22.64 13.14 33.83
N ARG A 475 -22.60 13.07 35.16
CA ARG A 475 -21.95 11.97 35.90
C ARG A 475 -22.53 10.61 35.52
N ASP A 476 -23.85 10.47 35.54
CA ASP A 476 -24.51 9.19 35.29
C ASP A 476 -24.47 8.81 33.80
N ALA A 477 -24.58 9.79 32.90
CA ALA A 477 -24.35 9.59 31.48
C ALA A 477 -22.93 9.09 31.21
N PHE A 478 -21.92 9.70 31.83
CA PHE A 478 -20.53 9.27 31.69
C PHE A 478 -20.28 7.89 32.31
N LYS A 479 -20.89 7.60 33.46
CA LYS A 479 -20.85 6.27 34.09
C LYS A 479 -21.45 5.20 33.18
N ASN A 480 -22.58 5.49 32.53
CA ASN A 480 -23.21 4.58 31.58
C ASN A 480 -22.36 4.35 30.33
N ILE A 481 -21.68 5.38 29.82
CA ILE A 481 -20.72 5.23 28.71
C ILE A 481 -19.55 4.31 29.11
N CYS A 482 -19.05 4.43 30.34
CA CYS A 482 -18.00 3.54 30.85
C CYS A 482 -18.50 2.10 31.13
N ALA A 483 -19.81 1.92 31.28
CA ALA A 483 -20.46 0.63 31.55
C ALA A 483 -21.09 -0.01 30.30
N ASP A 484 -20.97 0.62 29.13
CA ASP A 484 -21.45 0.07 27.86
C ASP A 484 -20.74 -1.26 27.56
N GLY A 485 -21.48 -2.28 27.09
CA GLY A 485 -20.96 -3.63 26.87
C GLY A 485 -19.77 -3.66 25.92
N GLN A 486 -19.71 -2.73 24.97
CA GLN A 486 -18.56 -2.56 24.06
C GLN A 486 -17.26 -2.13 24.77
N VAL A 487 -17.34 -1.65 26.01
CA VAL A 487 -16.22 -1.14 26.82
C VAL A 487 -15.74 -2.17 27.84
N GLN A 488 -16.57 -3.15 28.23
CA GLN A 488 -16.26 -4.09 29.33
C GLN A 488 -15.65 -5.44 28.88
N ASP A 489 -15.68 -5.78 27.60
CA ASP A 489 -15.30 -7.13 27.11
C ASP A 489 -13.81 -7.49 27.27
N LYS A 490 -12.93 -6.57 27.68
CA LYS A 490 -11.47 -6.80 27.80
C LYS A 490 -10.87 -6.19 29.07
N ARG A 491 -10.06 -6.97 29.79
CA ARG A 491 -9.37 -6.54 31.04
C ARG A 491 -8.36 -5.42 30.76
N GLY A 492 -8.51 -4.25 31.39
CA GLY A 492 -7.63 -3.08 31.24
C GLY A 492 -8.01 -2.13 30.11
N PHE A 493 -9.06 -2.46 29.34
CA PHE A 493 -9.53 -1.67 28.20
C PHE A 493 -10.25 -0.39 28.63
N VAL A 494 -11.06 -0.46 29.70
CA VAL A 494 -11.81 0.68 30.23
C VAL A 494 -10.88 1.85 30.53
N ARG A 495 -9.72 1.57 31.16
CA ARG A 495 -8.71 2.58 31.43
C ARG A 495 -8.18 3.28 30.19
N GLY A 496 -7.81 2.51 29.15
CA GLY A 496 -7.30 3.06 27.88
C GLY A 496 -8.34 3.94 27.18
N PHE A 497 -9.56 3.43 27.09
CA PHE A 497 -10.72 4.14 26.56
C PHE A 497 -11.00 5.45 27.30
N VAL A 498 -11.04 5.43 28.64
CA VAL A 498 -11.33 6.63 29.46
C VAL A 498 -10.27 7.71 29.27
N VAL A 499 -8.98 7.35 29.12
CA VAL A 499 -7.92 8.33 28.83
C VAL A 499 -8.17 9.04 27.49
N GLU A 500 -8.50 8.28 26.45
CA GLU A 500 -8.73 8.80 25.11
C GLU A 500 -10.05 9.57 24.98
N LEU A 501 -11.08 9.13 25.69
CA LEU A 501 -12.37 9.81 25.76
C LEU A 501 -12.26 11.13 26.52
N ALA A 502 -11.59 11.14 27.67
CA ALA A 502 -11.37 12.36 28.46
C ALA A 502 -10.55 13.40 27.68
N ARG A 503 -9.55 12.97 26.89
CA ARG A 503 -8.79 13.87 26.01
C ARG A 503 -9.72 14.59 25.03
N ARG A 504 -10.61 13.87 24.34
CA ARG A 504 -11.57 14.45 23.39
C ARG A 504 -12.61 15.31 24.09
N ALA A 505 -13.04 14.90 25.27
CA ALA A 505 -14.00 15.65 26.07
C ALA A 505 -13.45 17.01 26.54
N VAL A 506 -12.12 17.16 26.72
CA VAL A 506 -11.49 18.48 26.94
C VAL A 506 -11.73 19.41 25.76
N ASP A 507 -11.58 18.92 24.53
CA ASP A 507 -11.78 19.73 23.33
C ASP A 507 -13.25 20.06 23.13
N VAL A 508 -14.15 19.08 23.30
CA VAL A 508 -15.61 19.30 23.27
C VAL A 508 -16.03 20.32 24.34
N ALA A 509 -15.56 20.20 25.58
CA ALA A 509 -15.90 21.14 26.64
C ALA A 509 -15.41 22.57 26.33
N LYS A 510 -14.25 22.72 25.68
CA LYS A 510 -13.76 24.04 25.22
C LYS A 510 -14.59 24.58 24.06
N GLU A 511 -15.01 23.73 23.13
CA GLU A 511 -15.86 24.13 22.00
C GLU A 511 -17.26 24.55 22.48
N GLN A 512 -17.83 23.82 23.43
CA GLN A 512 -19.19 24.03 23.91
C GLN A 512 -19.30 25.15 24.95
N ASN A 513 -18.21 25.53 25.64
CA ASN A 513 -18.18 26.58 26.66
C ASN A 513 -17.33 27.81 26.24
N ARG A 514 -17.17 28.01 24.93
CA ARG A 514 -16.69 29.27 24.33
C ARG A 514 -17.86 30.21 24.15
#